data_AF-A0A7X9JGP7-F1
#
_entry.id   AF-A0A7X9JGP7-F1
#
_cell.length_a   1.000
_cell.length_b   1.000
_cell.length_c   1.000
_cell.angle_alpha   90.00
_cell.angle_beta   90.00
_cell.angle_gamma   90.00
#
_symmetry.space_group_name_H-M   'P 1'
#
loop_
_entity.id
_entity.type
_entity.pdbx_description
1 polymer ?
#
loop_
_entity_poly.entity_id
_entity_poly.type
_entity_poly.pdbx_seq_one_letter_code
_entity_poly.pdbx_strand_id
1 'polypeptide(L)'
;MEIINRLLEEELKRLGTLHDFYEKKIMESPRGSLSVKARGKNRYLYLARREDKKVVFEYVGKDVAYVRHALNEQMKQRREYQAKLREVKENIKEVKRSLRTKRNRDGPAAVNSL
;
A
#
# COMPACT_ATOMS: atom_id res chain seq x y z
N MET A 1 12.35 29.42 11.48
CA MET A 1 11.14 28.59 11.72
C MET A 1 10.19 28.50 10.52
N GLU A 2 10.11 29.49 9.63
CA GLU A 2 9.27 29.42 8.42
C GLU A 2 9.80 28.44 7.37
N ILE A 3 11.12 28.40 7.19
CA ILE A 3 11.82 27.47 6.28
C ILE A 3 11.48 26.01 6.61
N ILE A 4 11.49 25.65 7.91
CA ILE A 4 11.18 24.29 8.37
C ILE A 4 9.73 23.92 8.02
N ASN A 5 8.78 24.85 8.09
CA ASN A 5 7.41 24.58 7.72
C ASN A 5 7.24 24.34 6.23
N ARG A 6 7.83 25.20 5.41
CA ARG A 6 7.79 25.05 3.96
C ARG A 6 8.36 23.70 3.55
N LEU A 7 9.48 23.30 4.17
CA LEU A 7 10.07 21.98 3.98
C LEU A 7 9.10 20.85 4.38
N LEU A 8 8.44 20.94 5.54
CA LEU A 8 7.45 19.93 5.98
C LEU A 8 6.21 19.87 5.07
N GLU A 9 5.77 21.00 4.52
CA GLU A 9 4.66 21.06 3.57
C GLU A 9 5.04 20.46 2.21
N GLU A 10 6.25 20.74 1.72
CA GLU A 10 6.82 20.12 0.51
C GLU A 10 6.96 18.61 0.70
N GLU A 11 7.45 18.18 1.85
CA GLU A 11 7.56 16.76 2.18
C GLU A 11 6.19 16.10 2.26
N LEU A 12 5.17 16.76 2.82
CA LEU A 12 3.81 16.25 2.85
C LEU A 12 3.24 16.05 1.43
N LYS A 13 3.52 16.99 0.51
CA LYS A 13 3.15 16.85 -0.91
C LYS A 13 3.85 15.66 -1.56
N ARG A 14 5.16 15.53 -1.36
CA ARG A 14 5.98 14.41 -1.88
C ARG A 14 5.47 13.05 -1.38
N LEU A 15 5.16 12.96 -0.08
CA LEU A 15 4.58 11.77 0.52
C LEU A 15 3.19 11.45 -0.03
N GLY A 16 2.37 12.48 -0.32
CA GLY A 16 1.09 12.31 -1.02
C GLY A 16 1.26 11.67 -2.39
N THR A 17 2.20 12.15 -3.20
CA THR A 17 2.50 11.55 -4.51
C THR A 17 2.97 10.09 -4.38
N LEU A 18 3.80 9.79 -3.37
CA LEU A 18 4.24 8.41 -3.12
C LEU A 18 3.11 7.50 -2.66
N HIS A 19 2.20 8.01 -1.83
CA HIS A 19 1.01 7.29 -1.40
C HIS A 19 0.19 6.84 -2.61
N ASP A 20 -0.14 7.77 -3.50
CA ASP A 20 -0.97 7.50 -4.67
C ASP A 20 -0.27 6.55 -5.66
N PHE A 21 1.05 6.70 -5.81
CA PHE A 21 1.87 5.79 -6.59
C PHE A 21 1.78 4.35 -6.08
N TYR A 22 1.98 4.13 -4.78
CA TYR A 22 1.93 2.79 -4.21
C TYR A 22 0.51 2.20 -4.23
N GLU A 23 -0.53 3.01 -3.97
CA GLU A 23 -1.91 2.54 -4.10
C GLU A 23 -2.22 2.08 -5.52
N LYS A 24 -1.84 2.87 -6.53
CA LYS A 24 -1.99 2.49 -7.94
C LYS A 24 -1.27 1.17 -8.25
N LYS A 25 -0.01 1.03 -7.83
CA LYS A 25 0.76 -0.21 -8.07
C LYS A 25 0.17 -1.43 -7.37
N ILE A 26 -0.39 -1.27 -6.17
CA ILE A 26 -1.06 -2.35 -5.44
C ILE A 26 -2.36 -2.78 -6.13
N MET A 27 -3.09 -1.83 -6.74
CA MET A 27 -4.31 -2.11 -7.50
C MET A 27 -4.03 -2.81 -8.84
N GLU A 28 -2.95 -2.41 -9.52
CA GLU A 28 -2.50 -3.04 -10.78
C GLU A 28 -1.95 -4.47 -10.57
N SER A 29 -1.54 -4.80 -9.34
CA SER A 29 -0.94 -6.09 -9.03
C SER A 29 -1.98 -7.17 -8.73
N PRO A 30 -1.72 -8.45 -9.08
CA PRO A 30 -2.64 -9.55 -8.80
C PRO A 30 -2.93 -9.67 -7.30
N ARG A 31 -4.22 -9.85 -6.96
CA ARG A 31 -4.69 -10.03 -5.59
C ARG A 31 -4.75 -11.52 -5.23
N GLY A 32 -4.44 -11.85 -3.98
CA GLY A 32 -4.63 -13.19 -3.43
C GLY A 32 -3.34 -13.92 -3.09
N SER A 33 -3.39 -15.26 -3.09
CA SER A 33 -2.28 -16.20 -2.98
C SER A 33 -2.26 -17.14 -4.20
N LEU A 34 -1.08 -17.57 -4.63
CA LEU A 34 -0.97 -18.56 -5.69
C LEU A 34 -1.35 -19.94 -5.15
N SER A 35 -2.26 -20.62 -5.84
CA SER A 35 -2.73 -21.97 -5.51
C SER A 35 -2.53 -22.88 -6.70
N VAL A 36 -1.87 -24.02 -6.47
CA VAL A 36 -1.68 -25.05 -7.50
C VAL A 36 -2.68 -26.18 -7.24
N LYS A 37 -3.40 -26.60 -8.27
CA LYS A 37 -4.32 -27.75 -8.21
C LYS A 37 -3.94 -28.79 -9.26
N ALA A 38 -3.83 -30.05 -8.83
CA ALA A 38 -3.62 -31.19 -9.71
C ALA A 38 -4.97 -31.75 -10.20
N ARG A 39 -5.06 -32.08 -11.49
CA ARG A 39 -6.19 -32.78 -12.11
C ARG A 39 -5.63 -33.83 -13.07
N GLY A 40 -5.69 -35.09 -12.65
CA GLY A 40 -5.02 -36.19 -13.35
C GLY A 40 -3.51 -35.96 -13.44
N LYS A 41 -2.95 -36.02 -14.66
CA LYS A 41 -1.52 -35.76 -14.92
C LYS A 41 -1.17 -34.27 -15.03
N ASN A 42 -2.17 -33.39 -15.03
CA ASN A 42 -1.97 -31.96 -15.26
C ASN A 42 -2.01 -31.16 -13.94
N ARG A 43 -1.29 -30.03 -13.92
CA ARG A 43 -1.30 -29.05 -12.84
C ARG A 43 -1.75 -27.70 -13.37
N TYR A 44 -2.49 -26.96 -12.54
CA TYR A 44 -3.12 -25.71 -12.90
C TYR A 44 -2.92 -24.66 -11.81
N LEU A 45 -2.71 -23.42 -12.22
CA LEU A 45 -2.52 -22.26 -11.36
C LEU A 45 -3.84 -21.52 -11.16
N TYR A 46 -4.06 -21.12 -9.93
CA TYR A 46 -5.20 -20.31 -9.50
C TYR A 46 -4.71 -19.18 -8.60
N LEU A 47 -5.36 -18.01 -8.68
CA LEU A 47 -5.26 -16.97 -7.66
C LEU A 47 -6.40 -17.15 -6.66
N ALA A 48 -6.04 -17.49 -5.43
CA ALA A 48 -6.98 -17.63 -4.34
C ALA A 48 -7.10 -16.29 -3.59
N ARG A 49 -8.31 -15.71 -3.55
CA ARG A 49 -8.56 -14.47 -2.80
C ARG A 49 -9.86 -14.55 -2.02
N ARG A 50 -9.91 -13.87 -0.89
CA ARG A 50 -11.15 -13.74 -0.12
C ARG A 50 -11.95 -12.55 -0.67
N GLU A 51 -13.16 -12.84 -1.10
CA GLU A 51 -14.18 -11.85 -1.47
C GLU A 51 -15.31 -12.04 -0.47
N ASP A 52 -15.48 -11.05 0.40
CA ASP A 52 -16.43 -11.07 1.51
C ASP A 52 -16.30 -12.33 2.40
N LYS A 53 -17.33 -13.19 2.36
CA LYS A 53 -17.44 -14.40 3.19
C LYS A 53 -16.89 -15.65 2.51
N LYS A 54 -16.45 -15.59 1.24
CA LYS A 54 -16.00 -16.77 0.48
C LYS A 54 -14.58 -16.62 -0.07
N VAL A 55 -13.93 -17.76 -0.31
CA VAL A 55 -12.65 -17.81 -1.02
C VAL A 55 -12.95 -18.13 -2.49
N VAL A 56 -12.54 -17.23 -3.38
CA VAL A 56 -12.65 -17.38 -4.83
C VAL A 56 -11.32 -17.84 -5.38
N PHE A 57 -11.34 -18.80 -6.30
CA PHE A 57 -10.19 -19.28 -7.03
C PHE A 57 -10.32 -18.87 -8.49
N GLU A 58 -9.57 -17.86 -8.89
CA GLU A 58 -9.52 -17.40 -10.28
C GLU A 58 -8.51 -18.26 -11.05
N TYR A 59 -8.95 -18.89 -12.14
CA TYR A 59 -8.08 -19.73 -12.96
C TYR A 59 -7.11 -18.87 -13.77
N VAL A 60 -5.81 -19.18 -13.69
CA VAL A 60 -4.77 -18.47 -14.44
C VAL A 60 -4.31 -19.25 -15.67
N GLY A 61 -4.16 -20.57 -15.53
CA GLY A 61 -3.62 -21.37 -16.61
C GLY A 61 -3.01 -22.70 -16.17
N LYS A 62 -2.36 -23.39 -17.10
CA LYS A 62 -1.51 -24.54 -16.79
C LYS A 62 -0.32 -24.11 -15.94
N ASP A 63 0.14 -25.02 -15.11
CA ASP A 63 1.28 -24.81 -14.23
C ASP A 63 2.61 -24.91 -14.98
N VAL A 64 3.00 -23.79 -15.58
CA VAL A 64 4.27 -23.62 -16.27
C VAL A 64 5.23 -22.83 -15.38
N ALA A 65 6.48 -23.30 -15.26
CA ALA A 65 7.46 -22.77 -14.31
C ALA A 65 7.68 -21.25 -14.46
N TYR A 66 7.82 -20.74 -15.69
CA TYR A 66 8.03 -19.31 -15.92
C TYR A 66 6.81 -18.47 -15.51
N VAL A 67 5.59 -18.95 -15.80
CA VAL A 67 4.34 -18.28 -15.40
C VAL A 67 4.22 -18.25 -13.89
N ARG A 68 4.50 -19.38 -13.23
CA ARG A 68 4.48 -19.49 -11.77
C ARG A 68 5.48 -18.53 -11.13
N HIS A 69 6.68 -18.45 -11.68
CA HIS A 69 7.73 -17.55 -11.21
C HIS A 69 7.31 -16.09 -11.37
N ALA A 70 6.84 -15.69 -12.56
CA ALA A 70 6.38 -14.33 -12.82
C ALA A 70 5.25 -13.90 -11.87
N LEU A 71 4.28 -14.77 -11.62
CA LEU A 71 3.21 -14.50 -10.64
C LEU A 71 3.77 -14.33 -9.24
N ASN A 72 4.66 -15.21 -8.78
CA ASN A 72 5.27 -15.10 -7.46
C ASN A 72 6.01 -13.77 -7.29
N GLU A 73 6.77 -13.33 -8.30
CA GLU A 73 7.47 -12.04 -8.25
C GLU A 73 6.51 -10.86 -8.22
N GLN A 74 5.42 -10.88 -9.01
CA GLN A 74 4.38 -9.85 -8.92
C GLN A 74 3.74 -9.78 -7.53
N MET A 75 3.50 -10.93 -6.90
CA MET A 75 2.91 -11.00 -5.56
C MET A 75 3.88 -10.55 -4.47
N LYS A 76 5.17 -10.85 -4.62
CA LYS A 76 6.24 -10.34 -3.75
C LYS A 76 6.32 -8.82 -3.87
N GLN A 77 6.39 -8.29 -5.09
CA GLN A 77 6.45 -6.86 -5.35
C GLN A 77 5.23 -6.12 -4.77
N ARG A 78 4.05 -6.72 -4.87
CA ARG A 78 2.82 -6.19 -4.26
C ARG A 78 2.95 -6.06 -2.74
N ARG A 79 3.50 -7.07 -2.05
CA ARG A 79 3.72 -7.03 -0.59
C ARG A 79 4.71 -5.93 -0.21
N GLU A 80 5.76 -5.76 -0.99
CA GLU A 80 6.71 -4.66 -0.78
C GLU A 80 6.04 -3.29 -0.94
N TYR A 81 5.20 -3.09 -1.95
CA TYR A 81 4.44 -1.85 -2.10
C TYR A 81 3.47 -1.64 -0.93
N GLN A 82 2.82 -2.68 -0.41
CA GLN A 82 1.97 -2.57 0.76
C GLN A 82 2.76 -2.14 2.01
N ALA A 83 3.96 -2.68 2.20
CA ALA A 83 4.85 -2.30 3.30
C ALA A 83 5.27 -0.82 3.17
N LYS A 84 5.71 -0.41 1.98
CA LYS A 84 6.09 0.99 1.70
C LYS A 84 4.91 1.95 1.85
N LEU A 85 3.71 1.56 1.43
CA LEU A 85 2.50 2.37 1.63
C LEU A 85 2.19 2.56 3.13
N ARG A 86 2.38 1.53 3.95
CA ARG A 86 2.21 1.63 5.40
C ARG A 86 3.19 2.62 6.01
N GLU A 87 4.45 2.55 5.60
CA GLU A 87 5.50 3.48 6.02
C GLU A 87 5.17 4.93 5.62
N VAL A 88 4.79 5.15 4.36
CA VAL A 88 4.34 6.48 3.88
C VAL A 88 3.16 7.02 4.70
N LYS A 89 2.19 6.17 5.06
CA LYS A 89 1.04 6.56 5.89
C LYS A 89 1.46 7.00 7.30
N GLU A 90 2.42 6.32 7.92
CA GLU A 90 2.96 6.76 9.22
C GLU A 90 3.78 8.05 9.09
N ASN A 91 4.61 8.19 8.05
CA ASN A 91 5.39 9.41 7.81
C ASN A 91 4.48 10.64 7.60
N ILE A 92 3.40 10.50 6.82
CA ILE A 92 2.39 11.55 6.64
C ILE A 92 1.78 11.98 7.98
N LYS A 93 1.46 11.00 8.84
CA LYS A 93 0.87 11.25 10.16
C LYS A 93 1.84 11.98 11.09
N GLU A 94 3.13 11.63 11.06
CA GLU A 94 4.17 12.31 11.80
C GLU A 94 4.36 13.76 11.34
N VAL A 95 4.51 13.98 10.03
CA VAL A 95 4.66 15.33 9.45
C VAL A 95 3.45 16.21 9.79
N LYS A 96 2.23 15.67 9.68
CA LYS A 96 0.99 16.38 10.07
C LYS A 96 0.97 16.74 11.56
N ARG A 97 1.46 15.86 12.45
CA ARG A 97 1.57 16.15 13.89
C ARG A 97 2.55 17.29 14.15
N SER A 98 3.72 17.27 13.51
CA SER A 98 4.74 18.31 13.65
C SER A 98 4.22 19.68 13.21
N LEU A 99 3.51 19.74 12.06
CA LEU A 99 2.87 20.97 11.57
C LEU A 99 1.78 21.49 12.53
N ARG A 100 0.98 20.59 13.14
CA ARG A 100 -0.08 20.96 14.09
C ARG A 100 0.47 21.51 15.41
N THR A 101 1.47 20.84 15.99
CA THR A 101 2.08 21.28 17.26
C THR A 101 2.64 22.69 17.15
N LYS A 102 3.19 23.06 16.00
CA LYS A 102 3.63 24.44 15.75
C LYS A 102 2.45 25.42 15.65
N ARG A 103 1.38 25.09 14.90
CA ARG A 103 0.21 25.97 14.79
C ARG A 103 -0.41 26.30 16.16
N ASN A 104 -0.34 25.38 17.11
CA ASN A 104 -0.76 25.60 18.50
C ASN A 104 0.24 26.44 19.33
N ARG A 105 1.52 26.53 18.92
CA ARG A 105 2.55 27.37 19.56
C ARG A 105 2.56 28.81 19.02
N ASP A 106 2.26 29.00 17.74
CA ASP A 106 2.35 30.30 17.04
C ASP A 106 0.99 30.98 16.80
N GLY A 107 -0.13 30.30 17.05
CA GLY A 107 -1.47 30.92 17.09
C GLY A 107 -1.75 31.53 18.45
N PRO A 108 -2.72 32.48 18.58
CA PRO A 108 -3.10 32.96 19.90
C PRO A 108 -3.47 31.74 20.73
N ALA A 109 -2.88 31.61 21.93
CA ALA A 109 -3.33 30.64 22.92
C ALA A 109 -4.84 30.72 22.90
N ALA A 110 -5.51 29.62 22.51
CA ALA A 110 -6.95 29.59 22.46
C ALA A 110 -7.43 30.07 23.82
N VAL A 111 -7.98 31.28 23.84
CA VAL A 111 -8.57 31.88 25.02
C VAL A 111 -9.69 30.92 25.39
N ASN A 112 -9.55 30.28 26.56
CA ASN A 112 -10.59 29.46 27.14
C ASN A 112 -11.89 30.27 27.22
N SER A 113 -13.02 29.76 26.73
CA SER A 113 -14.35 30.22 27.13
C SER A 113 -15.43 29.16 26.84
N LEU A 114 -15.98 28.61 27.91
CA LEU A 114 -17.29 27.95 28.09
C LEU A 114 -17.52 26.56 27.47
#